data_AF-A0A6A6AW28-F1
#
_entry.id   AF-A0A6A6AW28-F1
#
_cell.length_a   1.000
_cell.length_b   1.000
_cell.length_c   1.000
_cell.angle_alpha   90.00
_cell.angle_beta   90.00
_cell.angle_gamma   90.00
#
_symmetry.space_group_name_H-M   'P 1'
#
loop_
_entity.id
_entity.type
_entity.pdbx_description
1 polymer ?
#
loop_
_entity_poly.entity_id
_entity_poly.type
_entity_poly.pdbx_seq_one_letter_code
_entity_poly.pdbx_strand_id
1 'polypeptide(L)'
;AQNEAAQRAAEKTGEIVAVTEPPAVDISSFDGADYERHNVLNQVGDQSMKSYYFPPDPDMPAWKPMSMHWWYISILIVIAVALGLLQEYLCQISMRAGENGGLLKFKSPQELTTAKYFGWKYAPTITFLSYGISWQIADFDVKRLEPYYQLSRPTGATATESLNMDYLTSLSWLVPLKAIRHRHWAVLYSSLATLITGSLLPVLQQASMVMEPPQKDRAESEFKYIRIVPVWSRTMSASLFCVALYGILLSIKLRRKSGLLSDPKGIAGIAAMATQSHILQDFHGLDIAPKRVIHKQLAHRRYILHKSSLWQGEYILSNNEEYETQKGDNPVPLMLTLKAGIPYLSGMLLFMVSLPVFLFQPKANLATEKVPFLLTALATVIKLLWGTITTDVRVLEPFYILSRRHAPARTLTLDYAGTTPGYLPLKALLNRHYLVALVGAGALMTEVLTVCVSSFSVDGKKFFPGHGHPTTNNDDDNNNSASHPSSSRYNADVTFKSFWVSFALAMGILTYLCGVGAAVYLRRRHAFLPRQPGTIAAVLAFIHQSRMLLRFVDTQRMDGARMKRYLEEEGKSYALGWFRGRDGQDHCGVDEEPVVAAYRFGVDWRKSRVQPGQVGTWE
;
A
#
# COMPACT_ATOMS: atom_id res chain seq x y z
N ALA A 1 3.02 -39.15 -11.38
CA ALA A 1 2.25 -40.40 -11.24
C ALA A 1 1.97 -40.75 -9.77
N GLN A 2 2.98 -40.93 -8.91
CA GLN A 2 2.77 -41.21 -7.47
C GLN A 2 2.01 -40.06 -6.76
N ASN A 3 2.41 -38.81 -6.97
CA ASN A 3 1.77 -37.65 -6.36
C ASN A 3 0.29 -37.50 -6.75
N GLU A 4 -0.04 -37.74 -8.03
CA GLU A 4 -1.42 -37.75 -8.51
C GLU A 4 -2.24 -38.91 -7.94
N ALA A 5 -1.63 -40.08 -7.77
CA ALA A 5 -2.29 -41.23 -7.14
C ALA A 5 -2.57 -40.97 -5.65
N ALA A 6 -1.64 -40.32 -4.95
CA ALA A 6 -1.80 -39.91 -3.55
C ALA A 6 -2.89 -38.85 -3.38
N GLN A 7 -2.95 -37.85 -4.26
CA GLN A 7 -4.02 -36.86 -4.27
C GLN A 7 -5.39 -37.51 -4.54
N ARG A 8 -5.48 -38.43 -5.50
CA ARG A 8 -6.72 -39.21 -5.76
C ARG A 8 -7.09 -40.11 -4.59
N ALA A 9 -6.12 -40.64 -3.85
CA ALA A 9 -6.37 -41.44 -2.67
C ALA A 9 -6.96 -40.57 -1.55
N ALA A 10 -6.40 -39.40 -1.29
CA ALA A 10 -6.94 -38.43 -0.33
C ALA A 10 -8.37 -38.02 -0.70
N GLU A 11 -8.63 -37.75 -1.98
CA GLU A 11 -9.97 -37.44 -2.49
C GLU A 11 -10.99 -38.56 -2.28
N LYS A 12 -10.57 -39.82 -2.39
CA LYS A 12 -11.46 -40.99 -2.20
C LYS A 12 -11.70 -41.31 -0.73
N THR A 13 -10.69 -41.21 0.12
CA THR A 13 -10.80 -41.55 1.54
C THR A 13 -11.38 -40.41 2.36
N GLY A 14 -11.25 -39.15 1.91
CA GLY A 14 -11.60 -37.98 2.71
C GLY A 14 -10.61 -37.71 3.84
N GLU A 15 -9.45 -38.39 3.83
CA GLU A 15 -8.40 -38.27 4.84
C GLU A 15 -7.12 -37.65 4.24
N ILE A 16 -6.29 -37.06 5.10
CA ILE A 16 -5.00 -36.48 4.70
C ILE A 16 -4.02 -37.64 4.45
N VAL A 17 -3.49 -37.74 3.24
CA VAL A 17 -2.54 -38.78 2.87
C VAL A 17 -1.12 -38.21 2.94
N ALA A 18 -0.28 -38.79 3.78
CA ALA A 18 1.13 -38.47 3.84
C ALA A 18 1.94 -39.49 3.02
N VAL A 19 2.75 -39.01 2.09
CA VAL A 19 3.67 -39.83 1.29
C VAL A 19 5.08 -39.42 1.61
N THR A 20 5.89 -40.35 2.10
CA THR A 20 7.33 -40.12 2.24
C THR A 20 7.97 -40.26 0.86
N GLU A 21 8.62 -39.21 0.39
CA GLU A 21 9.42 -39.30 -0.84
C GLU A 21 10.71 -40.08 -0.55
N PRO A 22 11.13 -41.02 -1.41
CA PRO A 22 12.40 -41.70 -1.23
C PRO A 22 13.52 -40.66 -1.27
N PRO A 23 14.54 -40.75 -0.39
CA PRO A 23 15.62 -39.78 -0.37
C PRO A 23 16.24 -39.71 -1.77
N ALA A 24 16.32 -38.51 -2.33
CA ALA A 24 17.07 -38.29 -3.55
C ALA A 24 18.50 -38.76 -3.28
N VAL A 25 18.92 -39.84 -3.93
CA VAL A 25 20.27 -40.37 -3.79
C VAL A 25 21.21 -39.32 -4.37
N ASP A 26 21.81 -38.52 -3.50
CA ASP A 26 22.80 -37.52 -3.89
C ASP A 26 24.11 -38.24 -4.24
N ILE A 27 24.24 -38.58 -5.53
CA ILE A 27 25.37 -39.33 -6.09
C ILE A 27 26.69 -38.53 -5.97
N SER A 28 26.64 -37.26 -5.55
CA SER A 28 27.84 -36.45 -5.27
C SER A 28 28.53 -36.81 -3.94
N SER A 29 27.86 -37.57 -3.07
CA SER A 29 28.37 -38.00 -1.76
C SER A 29 29.08 -39.36 -1.76
N PHE A 30 29.33 -39.95 -2.93
CA PHE A 30 30.07 -41.21 -3.08
C PHE A 30 31.60 -41.07 -2.90
N ASP A 31 32.08 -39.96 -2.33
CA ASP A 31 33.47 -39.81 -1.91
C ASP A 31 33.55 -40.11 -0.40
N GLY A 32 34.16 -41.25 -0.09
CA GLY A 32 34.05 -41.90 1.22
C GLY A 32 34.74 -41.14 2.35
N ALA A 33 33.97 -40.31 3.06
CA ALA A 33 34.26 -39.91 4.43
C ALA A 33 32.96 -39.45 5.12
N ASP A 34 32.78 -39.82 6.38
CA ASP A 34 31.69 -39.41 7.29
C ASP A 34 30.43 -40.29 7.35
N TYR A 35 30.62 -41.58 7.68
CA TYR A 35 29.53 -42.50 8.05
C TYR A 35 28.96 -42.28 9.48
N GLU A 36 29.64 -41.53 10.36
CA GLU A 36 29.23 -41.47 11.79
C GLU A 36 28.34 -40.26 12.17
N ARG A 37 28.16 -39.25 11.32
CA ARG A 37 27.21 -38.13 11.58
C ARG A 37 25.79 -38.36 11.07
N HIS A 38 25.51 -39.52 10.47
CA HIS A 38 24.28 -39.79 9.72
C HIS A 38 23.04 -40.08 10.57
N ASN A 39 23.17 -40.57 11.82
CA ASN A 39 22.01 -41.07 12.57
C ASN A 39 21.16 -39.99 13.30
N VAL A 40 21.73 -38.83 13.64
CA VAL A 40 20.99 -37.76 14.35
C VAL A 40 20.32 -36.79 13.37
N LEU A 41 20.89 -36.61 12.17
CA LEU A 41 20.27 -35.83 11.09
C LEU A 41 19.14 -36.58 10.35
N ASN A 42 19.19 -37.92 10.30
CA ASN A 42 18.19 -38.71 9.59
C ASN A 42 16.79 -38.67 10.21
N GLN A 43 16.64 -38.54 11.53
CA GLN A 43 15.29 -38.42 12.14
C GLN A 43 14.60 -37.09 11.82
N VAL A 44 15.35 -36.01 11.60
CA VAL A 44 14.80 -34.69 11.22
C VAL A 44 14.64 -34.59 9.69
N GLY A 45 15.53 -35.24 8.93
CA GLY A 45 15.44 -35.36 7.47
C GLY A 45 14.19 -36.13 7.00
N ASP A 46 13.83 -37.20 7.69
CA ASP A 46 12.76 -38.13 7.28
C ASP A 46 11.33 -37.54 7.39
N GLN A 47 11.10 -36.54 8.26
CA GLN A 47 9.86 -35.74 8.26
C GLN A 47 9.89 -34.60 7.24
N SER A 48 11.06 -34.08 6.91
CA SER A 48 11.24 -32.98 5.95
C SER A 48 11.00 -33.38 4.47
N MET A 49 10.87 -34.68 4.19
CA MET A 49 10.56 -35.21 2.85
C MET A 49 9.14 -35.78 2.73
N LYS A 50 8.29 -35.61 3.76
CA LYS A 50 6.89 -36.05 3.71
C LYS A 50 6.04 -35.04 2.96
N SER A 51 5.46 -35.48 1.86
CA SER A 51 4.48 -34.74 1.06
C SER A 51 3.07 -35.04 1.59
N TYR A 52 2.32 -34.00 1.95
CA TYR A 52 0.95 -34.13 2.45
C TYR A 52 -0.08 -33.75 1.38
N TYR A 53 -1.04 -34.63 1.14
CA TYR A 53 -2.13 -34.45 0.18
C TYR A 53 -3.44 -34.34 0.93
N PHE A 54 -4.23 -33.33 0.58
CA PHE A 54 -5.44 -32.98 1.30
C PHE A 54 -6.68 -33.29 0.47
N PRO A 55 -7.75 -33.83 1.08
CA PRO A 55 -9.03 -33.96 0.43
C PRO A 55 -9.66 -32.58 0.19
N PRO A 56 -10.53 -32.44 -0.83
CA PRO A 56 -11.28 -31.22 -1.04
C PRO A 56 -12.22 -30.96 0.14
N ASP A 57 -12.17 -29.76 0.70
CA ASP A 57 -13.11 -29.32 1.73
C ASP A 57 -14.51 -29.09 1.12
N PRO A 58 -15.54 -29.90 1.45
CA PRO A 58 -16.89 -29.70 0.90
C PRO A 58 -17.45 -28.33 1.32
N ASP A 59 -17.20 -27.93 2.56
CA ASP A 59 -17.65 -26.66 3.15
C ASP A 59 -16.53 -25.62 3.25
N MET A 60 -15.80 -25.39 2.15
CA MET A 60 -14.73 -24.39 2.16
C MET A 60 -15.28 -22.99 2.49
N PRO A 61 -14.78 -22.34 3.56
CA PRO A 61 -15.28 -21.05 3.98
C PRO A 61 -14.88 -19.94 3.00
N ALA A 62 -15.72 -18.93 2.90
CA ALA A 62 -15.62 -17.87 1.88
C ALA A 62 -15.73 -16.47 2.52
N TRP A 63 -15.08 -16.25 3.67
CA TRP A 63 -15.05 -14.94 4.29
C TRP A 63 -14.41 -13.90 3.34
N LYS A 64 -15.05 -12.73 3.24
CA LYS A 64 -14.61 -11.59 2.43
C LYS A 64 -14.84 -10.29 3.20
N PRO A 65 -13.94 -9.30 3.08
CA PRO A 65 -14.20 -7.96 3.60
C PRO A 65 -15.23 -7.24 2.75
N MET A 66 -15.82 -6.18 3.31
CA MET A 66 -16.89 -5.40 2.69
C MET A 66 -16.53 -4.88 1.28
N SER A 67 -15.29 -4.43 1.11
CA SER A 67 -14.76 -3.86 -0.13
C SER A 67 -14.62 -4.86 -1.29
N MET A 68 -14.52 -6.16 -0.98
CA MET A 68 -14.40 -7.24 -1.96
C MET A 68 -15.73 -7.91 -2.27
N HIS A 69 -16.81 -7.51 -1.60
CA HIS A 69 -18.14 -8.00 -1.94
C HIS A 69 -18.57 -7.51 -3.32
N TRP A 70 -19.33 -8.36 -4.00
CA TRP A 70 -19.80 -8.08 -5.35
C TRP A 70 -20.58 -6.76 -5.43
N TRP A 71 -21.38 -6.42 -4.42
CA TRP A 71 -22.16 -5.18 -4.40
C TRP A 71 -21.27 -3.93 -4.35
N TYR A 72 -20.17 -3.96 -3.61
CA TYR A 72 -19.25 -2.82 -3.49
C TYR A 72 -18.57 -2.56 -4.85
N ILE A 73 -18.05 -3.63 -5.47
CA ILE A 73 -17.44 -3.55 -6.80
C ILE A 73 -18.47 -3.13 -7.86
N SER A 74 -19.71 -3.63 -7.78
CA SER A 74 -20.81 -3.22 -8.67
C SER A 74 -21.11 -1.72 -8.55
N ILE A 75 -21.14 -1.17 -7.34
CA ILE A 75 -21.30 0.28 -7.13
C ILE A 75 -20.15 1.05 -7.78
N LEU A 76 -18.91 0.60 -7.61
CA LEU A 76 -17.75 1.25 -8.26
C LEU A 76 -17.82 1.22 -9.79
N ILE A 77 -18.33 0.13 -10.37
CA ILE A 77 -18.55 -0.01 -11.82
C ILE A 77 -19.63 0.97 -12.28
N VAL A 78 -20.79 1.01 -11.60
CA VAL A 78 -21.89 1.92 -11.93
C VAL A 78 -21.44 3.37 -11.84
N ILE A 79 -20.68 3.74 -10.81
CA ILE A 79 -20.12 5.08 -10.66
C ILE A 79 -19.14 5.41 -11.82
N ALA A 80 -18.26 4.49 -12.22
CA ALA A 80 -17.37 4.72 -13.36
C ALA A 80 -18.14 4.97 -14.66
N VAL A 81 -19.14 4.13 -14.96
CA VAL A 81 -19.97 4.29 -16.16
C VAL A 81 -20.75 5.60 -16.10
N ALA A 82 -21.36 5.92 -14.96
CA ALA A 82 -22.10 7.17 -14.78
C ALA A 82 -21.20 8.40 -14.95
N LEU A 83 -20.01 8.41 -14.35
CA LEU A 83 -19.03 9.50 -14.51
C LEU A 83 -18.51 9.60 -15.95
N GLY A 84 -18.27 8.47 -16.63
CA GLY A 84 -17.82 8.44 -18.02
C GLY A 84 -18.89 8.98 -18.98
N LEU A 85 -20.14 8.56 -18.81
CA LEU A 85 -21.28 9.07 -19.57
C LEU A 85 -21.54 10.55 -19.28
N LEU A 86 -21.43 10.97 -18.02
CA LEU A 86 -21.57 12.37 -17.63
C LEU A 86 -20.47 13.23 -18.29
N GLN A 87 -19.21 12.78 -18.25
CA GLN A 87 -18.09 13.48 -18.86
C GLN A 87 -18.27 13.62 -20.38
N GLU A 88 -18.70 12.55 -21.06
CA GLU A 88 -18.99 12.58 -22.49
C GLU A 88 -20.19 13.47 -22.82
N TYR A 89 -21.26 13.42 -22.02
CA TYR A 89 -22.42 14.30 -22.15
C TYR A 89 -22.04 15.78 -22.03
N LEU A 90 -21.24 16.13 -21.01
CA LEU A 90 -20.73 17.49 -20.82
C LEU A 90 -19.83 17.92 -21.99
N CYS A 91 -19.01 17.03 -22.53
CA CYS A 91 -18.20 17.28 -23.73
C CYS A 91 -19.08 17.56 -24.95
N GLN A 92 -20.14 16.77 -25.18
CA GLN A 92 -21.07 16.96 -26.30
C GLN A 92 -21.85 18.27 -26.18
N ILE A 93 -22.28 18.65 -24.97
CA ILE A 93 -22.88 19.97 -24.72
C ILE A 93 -21.87 21.08 -25.05
N SER A 94 -20.64 20.96 -24.57
CA SER A 94 -19.59 21.95 -24.84
C SER A 94 -19.32 22.12 -26.34
N MET A 95 -19.39 21.03 -27.11
CA MET A 95 -19.22 21.07 -28.57
C MET A 95 -20.44 21.66 -29.29
N ARG A 96 -21.67 21.30 -28.88
CA ARG A 96 -22.91 21.81 -29.48
C ARG A 96 -23.12 23.30 -29.23
N ALA A 97 -22.56 23.83 -28.15
CA ALA A 97 -22.67 25.24 -27.79
C ALA A 97 -21.93 26.19 -28.76
N GLY A 98 -21.07 25.68 -29.65
CA GLY A 98 -20.40 26.45 -30.71
C GLY A 98 -19.47 27.56 -30.17
N GLU A 99 -19.05 28.48 -31.05
CA GLU A 99 -18.09 29.56 -30.72
C GLU A 99 -18.62 30.58 -29.71
N ASN A 100 -19.94 30.75 -29.59
CA ASN A 100 -20.58 31.75 -28.73
C ASN A 100 -21.16 31.18 -27.43
N GLY A 101 -20.96 29.88 -27.16
CA GLY A 101 -21.47 29.17 -25.99
C GLY A 101 -20.42 28.30 -25.29
N GLY A 102 -20.63 28.04 -24.01
CA GLY A 102 -19.86 27.15 -23.15
C GLY A 102 -20.73 26.66 -22.00
N LEU A 103 -20.23 25.77 -21.13
CA LEU A 103 -21.04 25.22 -20.03
C LEU A 103 -21.56 26.30 -19.07
N LEU A 104 -20.76 27.35 -18.87
CA LEU A 104 -21.08 28.51 -18.06
C LEU A 104 -20.58 29.77 -18.77
N LYS A 105 -21.40 30.84 -18.73
CA LYS A 105 -21.10 32.17 -19.28
C LYS A 105 -21.06 33.18 -18.14
N PHE A 106 -19.93 33.87 -17.97
CA PHE A 106 -19.77 34.92 -16.96
C PHE A 106 -18.72 35.95 -17.39
N LYS A 107 -18.78 37.18 -16.85
CA LYS A 107 -17.79 38.23 -17.14
C LYS A 107 -16.65 38.21 -16.11
N SER A 108 -16.99 37.99 -14.84
CA SER A 108 -16.02 37.85 -13.74
C SER A 108 -16.39 36.67 -12.82
N PRO A 109 -15.41 35.89 -12.32
CA PRO A 109 -15.66 34.83 -11.34
C PRO A 109 -16.34 35.32 -10.05
N GLN A 110 -16.31 36.63 -9.77
CA GLN A 110 -16.91 37.26 -8.59
C GLN A 110 -18.42 37.47 -8.71
N GLU A 111 -18.96 37.48 -9.94
CA GLU A 111 -20.40 37.64 -10.20
C GLU A 111 -21.17 36.32 -10.04
N LEU A 112 -20.45 35.19 -10.03
CA LEU A 112 -21.03 33.88 -9.82
C LEU A 112 -21.37 33.67 -8.34
N THR A 113 -22.55 33.12 -8.06
CA THR A 113 -22.88 32.59 -6.73
C THR A 113 -21.79 31.63 -6.26
N THR A 114 -21.40 31.71 -4.98
CA THR A 114 -20.36 30.86 -4.38
C THR A 114 -20.55 29.37 -4.69
N ALA A 115 -21.80 28.90 -4.68
CA ALA A 115 -22.14 27.51 -5.01
C ALA A 115 -21.81 27.13 -6.46
N LYS A 116 -22.10 28.01 -7.43
CA LYS A 116 -21.75 27.80 -8.84
C LYS A 116 -20.24 27.77 -9.02
N TYR A 117 -19.53 28.72 -8.41
CA TYR A 117 -18.06 28.76 -8.47
C TYR A 117 -17.41 27.49 -7.90
N PHE A 118 -17.85 27.05 -6.73
CA PHE A 118 -17.36 25.82 -6.11
C PHE A 118 -17.68 24.58 -6.96
N GLY A 119 -18.90 24.54 -7.51
CA GLY A 119 -19.42 23.42 -8.31
C GLY A 119 -18.64 23.16 -9.58
N TRP A 120 -18.16 24.19 -10.29
CA TRP A 120 -17.38 23.97 -11.52
C TRP A 120 -15.88 23.77 -11.23
N LYS A 121 -15.33 24.47 -10.22
CA LYS A 121 -13.87 24.51 -9.98
C LYS A 121 -13.36 23.35 -9.13
N TYR A 122 -14.06 22.98 -8.06
CA TYR A 122 -13.57 22.05 -7.05
C TYR A 122 -14.33 20.72 -7.03
N ALA A 123 -15.65 20.75 -7.26
CA ALA A 123 -16.49 19.56 -7.14
C ALA A 123 -16.06 18.39 -8.07
N PRO A 124 -15.66 18.61 -9.34
CA PRO A 124 -15.23 17.52 -10.21
C PRO A 124 -13.99 16.81 -9.64
N THR A 125 -12.97 17.57 -9.25
CA THR A 125 -11.73 17.02 -8.67
C THR A 125 -12.02 16.26 -7.38
N ILE A 126 -12.81 16.83 -6.46
CA ILE A 126 -13.20 16.16 -5.21
C ILE A 126 -13.94 14.84 -5.48
N THR A 127 -14.83 14.82 -6.49
CA THR A 127 -15.57 13.62 -6.88
C THR A 127 -14.62 12.51 -7.36
N PHE A 128 -13.67 12.84 -8.26
CA PHE A 128 -12.70 11.86 -8.75
C PHE A 128 -11.73 11.36 -7.66
N LEU A 129 -11.31 12.23 -6.75
CA LEU A 129 -10.46 11.81 -5.62
C LEU A 129 -11.23 10.89 -4.65
N SER A 130 -12.49 11.21 -4.35
CA SER A 130 -13.34 10.36 -3.50
C SER A 130 -13.57 8.97 -4.12
N TYR A 131 -13.75 8.94 -5.45
CA TYR A 131 -13.82 7.69 -6.21
C TYR A 131 -12.50 6.90 -6.15
N GLY A 132 -11.35 7.58 -6.30
CA GLY A 132 -10.04 6.97 -6.18
C GLY A 132 -9.75 6.39 -4.79
N ILE A 133 -10.17 7.07 -3.71
CA ILE A 133 -10.04 6.55 -2.33
C ILE A 133 -10.86 5.27 -2.16
N SER A 134 -12.05 5.21 -2.76
CA SER A 134 -12.90 4.01 -2.71
C SER A 134 -12.22 2.81 -3.38
N TRP A 135 -11.59 3.02 -4.54
CA TRP A 135 -10.77 1.99 -5.19
C TRP A 135 -9.56 1.55 -4.37
N GLN A 136 -8.86 2.49 -3.70
CA GLN A 136 -7.72 2.16 -2.83
C GLN A 136 -8.13 1.20 -1.69
N ILE A 137 -9.35 1.33 -1.15
CA ILE A 137 -9.85 0.43 -0.09
C ILE A 137 -10.00 -1.00 -0.64
N ALA A 138 -10.65 -1.16 -1.80
CA ALA A 138 -10.80 -2.47 -2.42
C ALA A 138 -9.44 -3.08 -2.82
N ASP A 139 -8.55 -2.27 -3.39
CA ASP A 139 -7.23 -2.73 -3.82
C ASP A 139 -6.34 -3.20 -2.66
N PHE A 140 -6.39 -2.50 -1.52
CA PHE A 140 -5.68 -2.94 -0.32
C PHE A 140 -6.13 -4.34 0.11
N ASP A 141 -7.44 -4.57 0.21
CA ASP A 141 -7.99 -5.84 0.67
C ASP A 141 -7.72 -6.98 -0.33
N VAL A 142 -7.79 -6.71 -1.64
CA VAL A 142 -7.41 -7.68 -2.68
C VAL A 142 -5.94 -8.07 -2.55
N LYS A 143 -5.01 -7.11 -2.38
CA LYS A 143 -3.57 -7.36 -2.22
C LYS A 143 -3.26 -8.15 -0.95
N ARG A 144 -3.92 -7.79 0.16
CA ARG A 144 -3.75 -8.43 1.46
C ARG A 144 -4.25 -9.88 1.45
N LEU A 145 -5.36 -10.15 0.76
CA LEU A 145 -5.99 -11.47 0.78
C LEU A 145 -5.54 -12.40 -0.36
N GLU A 146 -4.88 -11.89 -1.40
CA GLU A 146 -4.38 -12.70 -2.52
C GLU A 146 -3.59 -13.94 -2.07
N PRO A 147 -2.64 -13.87 -1.12
CA PRO A 147 -1.89 -15.05 -0.69
C PRO A 147 -2.79 -16.17 -0.16
N TYR A 148 -3.87 -15.83 0.56
CA TYR A 148 -4.81 -16.81 1.11
C TYR A 148 -5.65 -17.46 0.01
N TYR A 149 -6.07 -16.70 -1.01
CA TYR A 149 -6.75 -17.26 -2.18
C TYR A 149 -5.87 -18.20 -3.02
N GLN A 150 -4.55 -17.99 -2.99
CA GLN A 150 -3.60 -18.89 -3.63
C GLN A 150 -3.47 -20.18 -2.81
N LEU A 151 -3.36 -20.07 -1.49
CA LEU A 151 -3.26 -21.20 -0.57
C LEU A 151 -4.54 -22.04 -0.50
N SER A 152 -5.72 -21.46 -0.76
CA SER A 152 -7.01 -22.17 -0.76
C SER A 152 -7.29 -22.96 -2.05
N ARG A 153 -6.32 -23.05 -2.97
CA ARG A 153 -6.44 -23.91 -4.16
C ARG A 153 -6.36 -25.38 -3.72
N PRO A 154 -7.03 -26.31 -4.44
CA PRO A 154 -7.04 -27.72 -4.06
C PRO A 154 -5.64 -28.35 -4.04
N THR A 155 -4.73 -27.89 -4.91
CA THR A 155 -3.34 -28.34 -4.99
C THR A 155 -2.36 -27.45 -4.19
N GLY A 156 -2.89 -26.52 -3.38
CA GLY A 156 -2.11 -25.49 -2.70
C GLY A 156 -1.43 -24.49 -3.65
N ALA A 157 -0.47 -23.75 -3.12
CA ALA A 157 0.37 -22.82 -3.85
C ALA A 157 1.83 -22.93 -3.40
N THR A 158 2.75 -22.59 -4.30
CA THR A 158 4.17 -22.48 -3.94
C THR A 158 4.38 -21.31 -2.97
N ALA A 159 5.46 -21.36 -2.16
CA ALA A 159 5.75 -20.27 -1.23
C ALA A 159 5.96 -18.92 -1.93
N THR A 160 6.58 -18.92 -3.11
CA THR A 160 6.85 -17.72 -3.92
C THR A 160 5.57 -17.07 -4.45
N GLU A 161 4.55 -17.85 -4.77
CA GLU A 161 3.24 -17.36 -5.21
C GLU A 161 2.32 -16.96 -4.03
N SER A 162 2.64 -17.37 -2.80
CA SER A 162 1.77 -17.18 -1.62
C SER A 162 2.50 -16.56 -0.42
N LEU A 163 3.11 -17.38 0.44
CA LEU A 163 3.64 -16.99 1.75
C LEU A 163 4.72 -15.90 1.68
N ASN A 164 5.54 -15.91 0.62
CA ASN A 164 6.63 -14.96 0.38
C ASN A 164 6.19 -13.72 -0.41
N MET A 165 4.89 -13.63 -0.75
CA MET A 165 4.37 -12.53 -1.54
C MET A 165 4.19 -11.27 -0.71
N ASP A 166 4.72 -10.15 -1.20
CA ASP A 166 4.62 -8.83 -0.58
C ASP A 166 4.10 -7.81 -1.61
N TYR A 167 2.80 -7.53 -1.57
CA TYR A 167 2.17 -6.49 -2.39
C TYR A 167 1.93 -5.18 -1.63
N LEU A 168 1.97 -5.21 -0.29
CA LEU A 168 1.58 -4.08 0.54
C LEU A 168 2.70 -3.05 0.66
N THR A 169 3.96 -3.49 0.85
CA THR A 169 5.10 -2.56 0.99
C THR A 169 5.82 -2.32 -0.34
N SER A 170 5.34 -2.89 -1.44
CA SER A 170 5.86 -2.63 -2.79
C SER A 170 5.39 -1.27 -3.30
N LEU A 171 6.22 -0.58 -4.08
CA LEU A 171 5.83 0.68 -4.73
C LEU A 171 4.58 0.47 -5.61
N SER A 172 3.54 1.28 -5.43
CA SER A 172 2.20 1.07 -6.03
C SER A 172 2.21 0.88 -7.55
N TRP A 173 3.12 1.54 -8.26
CA TRP A 173 3.27 1.48 -9.72
C TRP A 173 4.00 0.21 -10.21
N LEU A 174 4.78 -0.45 -9.35
CA LEU A 174 5.46 -1.72 -9.68
C LEU A 174 4.58 -2.95 -9.39
N VAL A 175 3.50 -2.79 -8.62
CA VAL A 175 2.61 -3.90 -8.25
C VAL A 175 1.96 -4.58 -9.48
N PRO A 176 1.42 -3.87 -10.48
CA PRO A 176 0.90 -4.51 -11.69
C PRO A 176 1.92 -5.39 -12.41
N LEU A 177 3.17 -4.93 -12.52
CA LEU A 177 4.25 -5.70 -13.17
C LEU A 177 4.56 -6.98 -12.40
N LYS A 178 4.64 -6.88 -11.06
CA LYS A 178 4.81 -8.04 -10.18
C LYS A 178 3.63 -9.00 -10.26
N ALA A 179 2.40 -8.50 -10.32
CA ALA A 179 1.19 -9.31 -10.43
C ALA A 179 1.11 -10.07 -11.76
N ILE A 180 1.54 -9.46 -12.88
CA ILE A 180 1.66 -10.15 -14.18
C ILE A 180 2.66 -11.29 -14.10
N ARG A 181 3.83 -11.06 -13.50
CA ARG A 181 4.89 -12.08 -13.37
C ARG A 181 4.42 -13.33 -12.60
N HIS A 182 3.63 -13.13 -11.55
CA HIS A 182 3.05 -14.21 -10.74
C HIS A 182 1.66 -14.66 -11.23
N ARG A 183 1.15 -14.14 -12.36
CA ARG A 183 -0.18 -14.45 -12.92
C ARG A 183 -1.34 -14.22 -11.93
N HIS A 184 -1.22 -13.21 -11.06
CA HIS A 184 -2.23 -12.82 -10.08
C HIS A 184 -3.18 -11.77 -10.68
N TRP A 185 -4.13 -12.25 -11.48
CA TRP A 185 -5.05 -11.39 -12.24
C TRP A 185 -5.93 -10.48 -11.38
N ALA A 186 -6.36 -10.93 -10.20
CA ALA A 186 -7.20 -10.11 -9.32
C ALA A 186 -6.43 -8.86 -8.83
N VAL A 187 -5.19 -9.04 -8.35
CA VAL A 187 -4.29 -7.94 -7.95
C VAL A 187 -3.95 -7.03 -9.13
N LEU A 188 -3.79 -7.60 -10.32
CA LEU A 188 -3.52 -6.80 -11.53
C LEU A 188 -4.65 -5.82 -11.82
N TYR A 189 -5.90 -6.30 -11.90
CA TYR A 189 -7.05 -5.45 -12.22
C TYR A 189 -7.32 -4.41 -11.14
N SER A 190 -7.23 -4.77 -9.85
CA SER A 190 -7.41 -3.81 -8.75
C SER A 190 -6.32 -2.73 -8.74
N SER A 191 -5.06 -3.12 -9.01
CA SER A 191 -3.93 -2.18 -9.00
C SER A 191 -3.99 -1.22 -10.19
N LEU A 192 -4.34 -1.72 -11.38
CA LEU A 192 -4.51 -0.87 -12.57
C LEU A 192 -5.67 0.12 -12.39
N ALA A 193 -6.81 -0.33 -11.86
CA ALA A 193 -7.94 0.55 -11.56
C ALA A 193 -7.55 1.64 -10.54
N THR A 194 -6.79 1.27 -9.51
CA THR A 194 -6.32 2.22 -8.48
C THR A 194 -5.29 3.21 -9.01
N LEU A 195 -4.41 2.80 -9.92
CA LEU A 195 -3.48 3.73 -10.57
C LEU A 195 -4.23 4.71 -11.48
N ILE A 196 -5.16 4.22 -12.31
CA ILE A 196 -5.95 5.12 -13.18
C ILE A 196 -6.74 6.12 -12.32
N THR A 197 -7.46 5.65 -11.31
CA THR A 197 -8.33 6.50 -10.49
C THR A 197 -7.55 7.42 -9.55
N GLY A 198 -6.46 6.92 -8.96
CA GLY A 198 -5.67 7.64 -7.95
C GLY A 198 -4.66 8.62 -8.52
N SER A 199 -4.13 8.37 -9.73
CA SER A 199 -3.12 9.25 -10.37
C SER A 199 -3.57 9.84 -11.70
N LEU A 200 -4.15 9.07 -12.62
CA LEU A 200 -4.44 9.55 -13.98
C LEU A 200 -5.68 10.46 -14.03
N LEU A 201 -6.78 10.08 -13.38
CA LEU A 201 -8.04 10.84 -13.42
C LEU A 201 -7.90 12.30 -12.93
N PRO A 202 -7.23 12.61 -11.81
CA PRO A 202 -7.08 14.00 -11.37
C PRO A 202 -6.28 14.87 -12.36
N VAL A 203 -5.28 14.28 -13.03
CA VAL A 203 -4.45 14.96 -14.04
C VAL A 203 -5.25 15.22 -15.31
N LEU A 204 -6.00 14.21 -15.79
CA LEU A 204 -6.86 14.35 -16.96
C LEU A 204 -8.02 15.32 -16.71
N GLN A 205 -8.61 15.30 -15.51
CA GLN A 205 -9.67 16.22 -15.12
C GLN A 205 -9.18 17.66 -15.25
N GLN A 206 -7.99 17.96 -14.73
CA GLN A 206 -7.37 19.29 -14.84
C GLN A 206 -7.10 19.67 -16.30
N ALA A 207 -6.62 18.73 -17.13
CA ALA A 207 -6.35 18.99 -18.54
C ALA A 207 -7.63 19.19 -19.37
N SER A 208 -8.75 18.59 -18.96
CA SER A 208 -10.01 18.61 -19.70
C SER A 208 -10.76 19.94 -19.62
N MET A 209 -10.65 20.67 -18.51
CA MET A 209 -11.40 21.90 -18.26
C MET A 209 -10.52 23.14 -18.51
N VAL A 210 -10.86 23.93 -19.54
CA VAL A 210 -10.13 25.14 -19.91
C VAL A 210 -11.11 26.32 -20.03
N MET A 211 -10.66 27.51 -19.66
CA MET A 211 -11.45 28.75 -19.83
C MET A 211 -11.03 29.49 -21.11
N GLU A 212 -11.99 29.72 -22.00
CA GLU A 212 -11.82 30.46 -23.26
C GLU A 212 -12.47 31.86 -23.18
N PRO A 213 -11.89 32.90 -23.82
CA PRO A 213 -10.64 32.91 -24.60
C PRO A 213 -9.38 32.75 -23.73
N PRO A 214 -8.22 32.34 -24.31
CA PRO A 214 -6.97 32.15 -23.57
C PRO A 214 -6.50 33.44 -22.89
N GLN A 215 -5.75 33.31 -21.79
CA GLN A 215 -5.45 34.42 -20.88
C GLN A 215 -4.81 35.66 -21.53
N LYS A 216 -4.14 35.49 -22.68
CA LYS A 216 -3.46 36.55 -23.43
C LYS A 216 -4.43 37.46 -24.20
N ASP A 217 -5.59 36.92 -24.58
CA ASP A 217 -6.55 37.58 -25.49
C ASP A 217 -7.79 38.07 -24.73
N ARG A 218 -7.82 38.00 -23.39
CA ARG A 218 -8.98 38.39 -22.57
C ARG A 218 -9.07 39.90 -22.37
N ALA A 219 -10.19 40.50 -22.75
CA ALA A 219 -10.58 41.85 -22.34
C ALA A 219 -11.41 41.85 -21.03
N GLU A 220 -11.33 42.93 -20.24
CA GLU A 220 -12.00 43.07 -18.92
C GLU A 220 -13.54 42.98 -18.96
N SER A 221 -14.17 43.11 -20.13
CA SER A 221 -15.63 43.17 -20.30
C SER A 221 -16.23 42.08 -21.19
N GLU A 222 -15.39 41.18 -21.71
CA GLU A 222 -15.83 40.08 -22.57
C GLU A 222 -16.40 38.90 -21.79
N PHE A 223 -17.31 38.16 -22.44
CA PHE A 223 -17.86 36.94 -21.87
C PHE A 223 -16.81 35.82 -21.91
N LYS A 224 -16.57 35.22 -20.74
CA LYS A 224 -15.71 34.05 -20.57
C LYS A 224 -16.55 32.79 -20.56
N TYR A 225 -16.02 31.74 -21.18
CA TYR A 225 -16.69 30.45 -21.35
C TYR A 225 -15.83 29.33 -20.76
N ILE A 226 -16.45 28.48 -19.95
CA ILE A 226 -15.81 27.22 -19.55
C ILE A 226 -16.09 26.20 -20.64
N ARG A 227 -15.02 25.68 -21.26
CA ARG A 227 -15.08 24.65 -22.29
C ARG A 227 -14.35 23.39 -21.86
N ILE A 228 -14.84 22.28 -22.38
CA ILE A 228 -14.23 20.97 -22.21
C ILE A 228 -13.47 20.63 -23.48
N VAL A 229 -12.17 20.43 -23.36
CA VAL A 229 -11.32 20.06 -24.50
C VAL A 229 -11.64 18.61 -24.92
N PRO A 230 -12.09 18.36 -26.17
CA PRO A 230 -12.57 17.04 -26.56
C PRO A 230 -11.53 15.93 -26.45
N VAL A 231 -10.26 16.23 -26.75
CA VAL A 231 -9.16 15.24 -26.70
C VAL A 231 -9.00 14.68 -25.29
N TRP A 232 -8.77 15.57 -24.31
CA TRP A 232 -8.57 15.17 -22.92
C TRP A 232 -9.83 14.58 -22.29
N SER A 233 -11.01 15.11 -22.63
CA SER A 233 -12.28 14.59 -22.14
C SER A 233 -12.55 13.16 -22.62
N ARG A 234 -12.27 12.86 -23.89
CA ARG A 234 -12.44 11.50 -24.43
C ARG A 234 -11.43 10.53 -23.83
N THR A 235 -10.17 10.94 -23.64
CA THR A 235 -9.18 10.12 -22.92
C THR A 235 -9.64 9.82 -21.49
N MET A 236 -10.22 10.80 -20.83
CA MET A 236 -10.77 10.65 -19.49
C MET A 236 -11.97 9.69 -19.47
N SER A 237 -12.96 9.85 -20.35
CA SER A 237 -14.08 8.92 -20.49
C SER A 237 -13.60 7.50 -20.80
N ALA A 238 -12.64 7.34 -21.72
CA ALA A 238 -12.04 6.04 -22.04
C ALA A 238 -11.38 5.41 -20.81
N SER A 239 -10.63 6.19 -20.02
CA SER A 239 -10.01 5.69 -18.80
C SER A 239 -11.03 5.23 -17.75
N LEU A 240 -12.18 5.91 -17.63
CA LEU A 240 -13.28 5.50 -16.76
C LEU A 240 -13.95 4.20 -17.24
N PHE A 241 -14.15 4.04 -18.55
CA PHE A 241 -14.66 2.78 -19.10
C PHE A 241 -13.65 1.63 -18.94
N CYS A 242 -12.34 1.90 -19.04
CA CYS A 242 -11.31 0.91 -18.71
C CYS A 242 -11.38 0.50 -17.24
N VAL A 243 -11.59 1.45 -16.31
CA VAL A 243 -11.78 1.14 -14.88
C VAL A 243 -13.04 0.29 -14.66
N ALA A 244 -14.15 0.58 -15.34
CA ALA A 244 -15.35 -0.25 -15.30
C ALA A 244 -15.08 -1.67 -15.79
N LEU A 245 -14.35 -1.82 -16.91
CA LEU A 245 -13.93 -3.13 -17.43
C LEU A 245 -13.07 -3.89 -16.42
N TYR A 246 -12.07 -3.24 -15.80
CA TYR A 246 -11.26 -3.87 -14.75
C TYR A 246 -12.09 -4.26 -13.53
N GLY A 247 -13.10 -3.47 -13.16
CA GLY A 247 -14.06 -3.85 -12.12
C GLY A 247 -14.86 -5.09 -12.47
N ILE A 248 -15.35 -5.22 -13.71
CA ILE A 248 -16.06 -6.42 -14.18
C ILE A 248 -15.12 -7.63 -14.13
N LEU A 249 -13.90 -7.53 -14.68
CA LEU A 249 -12.92 -8.60 -14.67
C LEU A 249 -12.53 -9.01 -13.23
N LEU A 250 -12.37 -8.04 -12.35
CA LEU A 250 -12.13 -8.27 -10.92
C LEU A 250 -13.31 -9.01 -10.28
N SER A 251 -14.55 -8.57 -10.52
CA SER A 251 -15.75 -9.21 -9.96
C SER A 251 -15.86 -10.69 -10.36
N ILE A 252 -15.46 -11.05 -11.59
CA ILE A 252 -15.42 -12.43 -12.07
C ILE A 252 -14.32 -13.21 -11.34
N LYS A 253 -13.12 -12.64 -11.23
CA LYS A 253 -11.98 -13.30 -10.54
C LYS A 253 -12.16 -13.42 -9.04
N LEU A 254 -12.94 -12.55 -8.41
CA LEU A 254 -13.27 -12.62 -6.97
C LEU A 254 -14.35 -13.65 -6.64
N ARG A 255 -14.93 -14.37 -7.61
CA ARG A 255 -15.90 -15.46 -7.34
C ARG A 255 -15.27 -16.69 -6.67
N ARG A 256 -13.94 -16.78 -6.64
CA ARG A 256 -13.23 -17.83 -5.88
C ARG A 256 -13.48 -17.70 -4.36
N LYS A 257 -13.36 -18.83 -3.66
CA LYS A 257 -13.48 -18.93 -2.21
C LYS A 257 -12.09 -18.70 -1.56
N SER A 258 -12.06 -18.06 -0.38
CA SER A 258 -10.83 -17.63 0.30
C SER A 258 -10.21 -18.69 1.22
N GLY A 259 -10.99 -19.68 1.67
CA GLY A 259 -10.54 -20.66 2.67
C GLY A 259 -10.41 -20.08 4.09
N LEU A 260 -10.79 -18.82 4.28
CA LEU A 260 -10.76 -18.11 5.56
C LEU A 260 -12.14 -18.10 6.22
N LEU A 261 -12.18 -18.40 7.52
CA LEU A 261 -13.37 -18.28 8.38
C LEU A 261 -13.61 -16.85 8.87
N SER A 262 -12.53 -16.14 9.20
CA SER A 262 -12.56 -14.78 9.74
C SER A 262 -11.41 -13.94 9.20
N ASP A 263 -11.41 -12.64 9.51
CA ASP A 263 -10.39 -11.71 9.07
C ASP A 263 -9.02 -12.03 9.72
N PRO A 264 -7.95 -12.34 8.96
CA PRO A 264 -6.63 -12.62 9.51
C PRO A 264 -5.94 -11.32 9.95
N LYS A 265 -6.38 -10.76 11.10
CA LYS A 265 -5.91 -9.48 11.63
C LYS A 265 -4.61 -9.63 12.43
N GLY A 266 -3.61 -8.84 12.05
CA GLY A 266 -2.36 -8.71 12.78
C GLY A 266 -1.58 -10.02 12.90
N ILE A 267 -0.72 -10.09 13.93
CA ILE A 267 0.11 -11.26 14.24
C ILE A 267 -0.76 -12.40 14.79
N ALA A 268 -1.79 -12.05 15.58
CA ALA A 268 -2.73 -13.00 16.18
C ALA A 268 -3.47 -13.86 15.15
N GLY A 269 -3.95 -13.25 14.05
CA GLY A 269 -4.63 -14.00 12.98
C GLY A 269 -3.72 -15.03 12.32
N ILE A 270 -2.47 -14.67 12.01
CA ILE A 270 -1.48 -15.59 11.43
C ILE A 270 -1.09 -16.67 12.42
N ALA A 271 -0.90 -16.32 13.70
CA ALA A 271 -0.59 -17.27 14.77
C ALA A 271 -1.70 -18.31 14.94
N ALA A 272 -2.97 -17.88 14.99
CA ALA A 272 -4.13 -18.77 15.10
C ALA A 272 -4.23 -19.80 13.96
N MET A 273 -3.80 -19.44 12.74
CA MET A 273 -3.79 -20.36 11.61
C MET A 273 -2.58 -21.32 11.61
N ALA A 274 -1.52 -21.01 12.36
CA ALA A 274 -0.28 -21.78 12.38
C ALA A 274 -0.23 -22.84 13.50
N THR A 275 -1.13 -22.79 14.49
CA THR A 275 -1.08 -23.67 15.68
C THR A 275 -1.55 -25.10 15.42
N GLN A 276 -2.48 -25.30 14.49
CA GLN A 276 -3.07 -26.62 14.19
C GLN A 276 -2.25 -27.48 13.23
N SER A 277 -1.10 -26.99 12.76
CA SER A 277 -0.36 -27.60 11.66
C SER A 277 1.14 -27.64 11.91
N HIS A 278 1.84 -28.45 11.11
CA HIS A 278 3.29 -28.59 11.18
C HIS A 278 4.06 -27.47 10.46
N ILE A 279 3.39 -26.44 9.93
CA ILE A 279 4.01 -25.39 9.09
C ILE A 279 5.21 -24.70 9.73
N LEU A 280 5.19 -24.52 11.05
CA LEU A 280 6.26 -23.86 11.78
C LEU A 280 7.58 -24.63 11.72
N GLN A 281 7.59 -25.95 11.48
CA GLN A 281 8.83 -26.73 11.35
C GLN A 281 9.71 -26.25 10.20
N ASP A 282 9.12 -25.73 9.11
CA ASP A 282 9.86 -25.20 7.97
C ASP A 282 10.61 -23.91 8.28
N PHE A 283 10.33 -23.29 9.42
CA PHE A 283 10.95 -22.05 9.87
C PHE A 283 12.10 -22.28 10.86
N HIS A 284 12.50 -23.53 11.08
CA HIS A 284 13.64 -23.86 11.91
C HIS A 284 14.92 -23.14 11.43
N GLY A 285 15.58 -22.44 12.35
CA GLY A 285 16.80 -21.66 12.06
C GLY A 285 16.57 -20.33 11.32
N LEU A 286 15.32 -19.95 11.03
CA LEU A 286 15.00 -18.76 10.24
C LEU A 286 14.70 -17.49 11.07
N ASP A 287 14.79 -17.57 12.40
CA ASP A 287 14.42 -16.50 13.32
C ASP A 287 15.06 -15.14 12.98
N ILE A 288 16.36 -15.14 12.65
CA ILE A 288 17.16 -13.94 12.28
C ILE A 288 17.43 -13.88 10.77
N ALA A 289 16.96 -14.87 10.01
CA ALA A 289 17.29 -15.00 8.60
C ALA A 289 16.66 -13.86 7.77
N PRO A 290 17.38 -13.32 6.77
CA PRO A 290 16.84 -12.34 5.85
C PRO A 290 15.80 -12.98 4.92
N LYS A 291 14.94 -12.14 4.32
CA LYS A 291 13.81 -12.57 3.46
C LYS A 291 14.22 -13.61 2.40
N ARG A 292 15.34 -13.40 1.71
CA ARG A 292 15.83 -14.32 0.66
C ARG A 292 16.13 -15.74 1.16
N VAL A 293 16.65 -15.90 2.38
CA VAL A 293 16.99 -17.22 2.95
C VAL A 293 15.70 -17.96 3.27
N ILE A 294 14.71 -17.25 3.80
CA ILE A 294 13.35 -17.77 3.98
C ILE A 294 12.75 -18.18 2.64
N HIS A 295 12.91 -17.35 1.60
CA HIS A 295 12.41 -17.68 0.26
C HIS A 295 13.05 -18.95 -0.29
N LYS A 296 14.37 -19.10 -0.15
CA LYS A 296 15.12 -20.29 -0.59
C LYS A 296 14.68 -21.54 0.17
N GLN A 297 14.53 -21.46 1.50
CA GLN A 297 14.12 -22.61 2.30
C GLN A 297 12.71 -23.07 1.95
N LEU A 298 11.76 -22.13 1.85
CA LEU A 298 10.35 -22.44 1.53
C LEU A 298 10.11 -22.74 0.04
N ALA A 299 11.09 -22.54 -0.85
CA ALA A 299 10.93 -22.76 -2.30
C ALA A 299 10.64 -24.22 -2.65
N HIS A 300 11.12 -25.16 -1.83
CA HIS A 300 11.04 -26.60 -2.06
C HIS A 300 9.69 -27.20 -1.64
N ARG A 301 8.69 -26.38 -1.31
CA ARG A 301 7.42 -26.85 -0.77
C ARG A 301 6.22 -26.07 -1.28
N ARG A 302 5.11 -26.77 -1.44
CA ARG A 302 3.77 -26.19 -1.57
C ARG A 302 3.15 -26.06 -0.20
N TYR A 303 2.29 -25.05 -0.07
CA TYR A 303 1.53 -24.74 1.12
C TYR A 303 0.05 -24.69 0.79
N ILE A 304 -0.79 -25.11 1.71
CA ILE A 304 -2.24 -25.17 1.53
C ILE A 304 -2.96 -24.60 2.75
N LEU A 305 -4.05 -23.89 2.53
CA LEU A 305 -4.95 -23.45 3.59
C LEU A 305 -6.12 -24.42 3.67
N HIS A 306 -6.13 -25.26 4.70
CA HIS A 306 -7.16 -26.28 4.92
C HIS A 306 -7.83 -26.04 6.27
N LYS A 307 -9.17 -25.94 6.30
CA LYS A 307 -9.96 -25.60 7.50
C LYS A 307 -9.46 -24.36 8.25
N SER A 308 -9.05 -23.32 7.51
CA SER A 308 -8.45 -22.08 8.02
C SER A 308 -7.18 -22.28 8.86
N SER A 309 -6.45 -23.36 8.64
CA SER A 309 -5.10 -23.57 9.17
C SER A 309 -4.12 -23.72 8.02
N LEU A 310 -2.90 -23.21 8.18
CA LEU A 310 -1.87 -23.21 7.15
C LEU A 310 -1.06 -24.50 7.22
N TRP A 311 -1.12 -25.36 6.21
CA TRP A 311 -0.43 -26.66 6.20
C TRP A 311 0.73 -26.69 5.21
N GLN A 312 1.68 -27.59 5.48
CA GLN A 312 2.68 -28.05 4.51
C GLN A 312 1.98 -29.00 3.53
N GLY A 313 2.25 -28.85 2.24
CA GLY A 313 1.70 -29.69 1.17
C GLY A 313 2.77 -30.60 0.56
N GLU A 314 2.78 -30.64 -0.77
CA GLU A 314 3.75 -31.39 -1.58
C GLU A 314 5.16 -30.80 -1.50
N TYR A 315 6.16 -31.66 -1.30
CA TYR A 315 7.57 -31.34 -1.48
C TYR A 315 7.91 -31.28 -2.97
N ILE A 316 8.65 -30.25 -3.37
CA ILE A 316 9.09 -30.05 -4.74
C ILE A 316 10.61 -30.24 -4.75
N LEU A 317 11.07 -31.23 -5.50
CA LEU A 317 12.47 -31.39 -5.89
C LEU A 317 12.87 -30.20 -6.79
N SER A 318 13.35 -29.13 -6.17
CA SER A 318 13.98 -28.03 -6.91
C SER A 318 15.37 -28.48 -7.32
N ASN A 319 15.64 -28.56 -8.63
CA ASN A 319 17.03 -28.55 -9.10
C ASN A 319 17.69 -27.28 -8.57
N ASN A 320 18.91 -27.42 -8.05
CA ASN A 320 19.73 -26.34 -7.50
C ASN A 320 19.82 -25.16 -8.49
N GLU A 321 18.95 -24.17 -8.34
CA GLU A 321 19.30 -22.83 -8.79
C GLU A 321 20.19 -22.22 -7.71
N GLU A 322 21.46 -22.10 -8.07
CA GLU A 322 22.49 -21.42 -7.30
C GLU A 322 22.11 -19.93 -7.20
N TYR A 323 21.30 -19.59 -6.20
CA TYR A 323 21.03 -18.20 -5.87
C TYR A 323 22.33 -17.54 -5.39
N GLU A 324 22.91 -16.67 -6.22
CA GLU A 324 24.12 -15.90 -5.90
C GLU A 324 24.05 -15.31 -4.48
N THR A 325 25.12 -15.54 -3.72
CA THR A 325 25.38 -15.02 -2.38
C THR A 325 25.63 -13.51 -2.41
N GLN A 326 24.62 -12.70 -2.71
CA GLN A 326 24.72 -11.24 -2.59
C GLN A 326 24.47 -10.74 -1.16
N LYS A 327 24.94 -9.53 -0.86
CA LYS A 327 25.03 -8.90 0.47
C LYS A 327 23.67 -8.82 1.20
N GLY A 328 23.68 -8.95 2.53
CA GLY A 328 22.49 -9.01 3.38
C GLY A 328 21.46 -7.90 3.14
N ASP A 329 20.20 -8.29 2.95
CA ASP A 329 19.07 -7.39 2.74
C ASP A 329 18.88 -6.45 3.95
N ASN A 330 18.61 -5.17 3.67
CA ASN A 330 18.32 -4.19 4.71
C ASN A 330 16.91 -4.47 5.30
N PRO A 331 16.77 -4.65 6.62
CA PRO A 331 15.47 -4.91 7.25
C PRO A 331 14.54 -3.69 7.25
N VAL A 332 15.05 -2.49 6.95
CA VAL A 332 14.24 -1.28 6.85
C VAL A 332 13.61 -1.19 5.45
N PRO A 333 12.29 -0.93 5.32
CA PRO A 333 11.64 -0.66 4.04
C PRO A 333 12.38 0.39 3.23
N LEU A 334 12.46 0.20 1.91
CA LEU A 334 13.24 1.06 1.01
C LEU A 334 12.90 2.55 1.22
N MET A 335 11.61 2.87 1.34
CA MET A 335 11.14 4.25 1.48
C MET A 335 11.45 4.89 2.83
N LEU A 336 11.71 4.08 3.86
CA LEU A 336 12.15 4.51 5.20
C LEU A 336 13.67 4.59 5.32
N THR A 337 14.43 4.08 4.33
CA THR A 337 15.88 4.26 4.30
C THR A 337 16.25 5.70 3.94
N LEU A 338 17.38 6.19 4.47
CA LEU A 338 17.89 7.53 4.12
C LEU A 338 18.20 7.66 2.62
N LYS A 339 18.55 6.56 1.94
CA LYS A 339 18.87 6.55 0.50
C LYS A 339 17.67 6.97 -0.36
N ALA A 340 16.46 6.50 -0.03
CA ALA A 340 15.24 6.91 -0.72
C ALA A 340 14.57 8.13 -0.05
N GLY A 341 14.75 8.29 1.27
CA GLY A 341 14.14 9.37 2.03
C GLY A 341 14.70 10.75 1.76
N ILE A 342 16.02 10.89 1.57
CA ILE A 342 16.66 12.16 1.22
C ILE A 342 16.13 12.70 -0.12
N PRO A 343 16.15 11.94 -1.24
CA PRO A 343 15.63 12.46 -2.50
C PRO A 343 14.13 12.77 -2.39
N TYR A 344 13.35 11.97 -1.66
CA TYR A 344 11.93 12.25 -1.46
C TYR A 344 11.67 13.56 -0.70
N LEU A 345 12.31 13.76 0.46
CA LEU A 345 12.21 15.01 1.22
C LEU A 345 12.72 16.21 0.42
N SER A 346 13.84 16.05 -0.30
CA SER A 346 14.39 17.11 -1.15
C SER A 346 13.43 17.46 -2.28
N GLY A 347 12.76 16.47 -2.89
CA GLY A 347 11.77 16.69 -3.94
C GLY A 347 10.53 17.41 -3.44
N MET A 348 10.08 17.10 -2.21
CA MET A 348 8.96 17.80 -1.58
C MET A 348 9.32 19.25 -1.20
N LEU A 349 10.53 19.48 -0.67
CA LEU A 349 11.05 20.83 -0.42
C LEU A 349 11.23 21.62 -1.72
N LEU A 350 11.74 20.98 -2.77
CA LEU A 350 11.86 21.58 -4.09
C LEU A 350 10.49 21.92 -4.68
N PHE A 351 9.48 21.06 -4.49
CA PHE A 351 8.11 21.36 -4.90
C PHE A 351 7.53 22.55 -4.10
N MET A 352 7.78 22.60 -2.79
CA MET A 352 7.40 23.72 -1.92
C MET A 352 8.02 25.06 -2.35
N VAL A 353 9.29 25.07 -2.77
CA VAL A 353 9.98 26.29 -3.26
C VAL A 353 9.57 26.63 -4.70
N SER A 354 9.43 25.63 -5.56
CA SER A 354 9.07 25.83 -6.97
C SER A 354 7.62 26.24 -7.16
N LEU A 355 6.69 25.87 -6.27
CA LEU A 355 5.29 26.27 -6.38
C LEU A 355 5.13 27.81 -6.40
N PRO A 356 5.68 28.60 -5.46
CA PRO A 356 5.71 30.06 -5.57
C PRO A 356 6.41 30.55 -6.85
N VAL A 357 7.50 29.91 -7.27
CA VAL A 357 8.23 30.30 -8.50
C VAL A 357 7.34 30.13 -9.73
N PHE A 358 6.64 29.01 -9.86
CA PHE A 358 5.71 28.75 -10.97
C PHE A 358 4.52 29.73 -10.99
N LEU A 359 4.07 30.20 -9.82
CA LEU A 359 2.94 31.12 -9.71
C LEU A 359 3.34 32.59 -9.93
N PHE A 360 4.47 33.03 -9.37
CA PHE A 360 4.82 34.45 -9.34
C PHE A 360 5.91 34.85 -10.34
N GLN A 361 6.64 33.92 -10.95
CA GLN A 361 7.69 34.26 -11.91
C GLN A 361 7.18 34.19 -13.35
N PRO A 362 7.29 35.26 -14.18
CA PRO A 362 6.69 35.30 -15.52
C PRO A 362 7.23 34.22 -16.46
N LYS A 363 8.55 33.97 -16.40
CA LYS A 363 9.20 32.94 -17.23
C LYS A 363 8.76 31.52 -16.85
N ALA A 364 8.48 31.28 -15.58
CA ALA A 364 8.05 29.97 -15.08
C ALA A 364 6.54 29.75 -15.25
N ASN A 365 5.74 30.81 -15.11
CA ASN A 365 4.30 30.76 -15.35
C ASN A 365 3.97 30.32 -16.79
N LEU A 366 4.82 30.64 -17.77
CA LEU A 366 4.66 30.14 -19.14
C LEU A 366 4.65 28.60 -19.22
N ALA A 367 5.37 27.89 -18.33
CA ALA A 367 5.34 26.44 -18.28
C ALA A 367 3.98 25.92 -17.75
N THR A 368 3.42 26.58 -16.74
CA THR A 368 2.10 26.28 -16.18
C THR A 368 0.97 26.62 -17.17
N GLU A 369 1.12 27.69 -17.95
CA GLU A 369 0.18 28.05 -19.02
C GLU A 369 0.19 27.03 -20.17
N LYS A 370 1.38 26.53 -20.56
CA LYS A 370 1.50 25.51 -21.62
C LYS A 370 1.04 24.13 -21.15
N VAL A 371 1.27 23.80 -19.88
CA VAL A 371 0.98 22.48 -19.30
C VAL A 371 0.20 22.67 -17.99
N PRO A 372 -1.13 22.92 -18.05
CA PRO A 372 -1.94 23.26 -16.88
C PRO A 372 -2.09 22.12 -15.87
N PHE A 373 -1.76 20.89 -16.26
CA PHE A 373 -1.75 19.70 -15.40
C PHE A 373 -0.38 19.41 -14.77
N LEU A 374 0.66 20.23 -15.01
CA LEU A 374 2.01 19.98 -14.51
C LEU A 374 2.05 19.94 -12.97
N LEU A 375 1.47 20.94 -12.32
CA LEU A 375 1.48 21.03 -10.86
C LEU A 375 0.67 19.90 -10.23
N THR A 376 -0.47 19.51 -10.83
CA THR A 376 -1.27 18.37 -10.35
C THR A 376 -0.55 17.04 -10.57
N ALA A 377 0.19 16.87 -11.66
CA ALA A 377 1.03 15.71 -11.88
C ALA A 377 2.16 15.60 -10.85
N LEU A 378 2.84 16.71 -10.51
CA LEU A 378 3.85 16.72 -9.44
C LEU A 378 3.23 16.41 -8.07
N ALA A 379 2.06 16.96 -7.76
CA ALA A 379 1.34 16.68 -6.52
C ALA A 379 0.90 15.20 -6.43
N THR A 380 0.46 14.58 -7.54
CA THR A 380 0.10 13.15 -7.55
C THR A 380 1.31 12.24 -7.36
N VAL A 381 2.50 12.60 -7.87
CA VAL A 381 3.74 11.88 -7.58
C VAL A 381 4.07 11.94 -6.08
N ILE A 382 4.00 13.12 -5.46
CA ILE A 382 4.24 13.28 -4.01
C ILE A 382 3.24 12.43 -3.20
N LYS A 383 1.96 12.45 -3.60
CA LYS A 383 0.89 11.63 -2.99
C LYS A 383 1.17 10.14 -3.08
N LEU A 384 1.53 9.61 -4.25
CA LEU A 384 1.83 8.18 -4.44
C LEU A 384 3.01 7.73 -3.56
N LEU A 385 4.06 8.54 -3.50
CA LEU A 385 5.22 8.29 -2.65
C LEU A 385 4.88 8.39 -1.16
N TRP A 386 4.07 9.37 -0.74
CA TRP A 386 3.59 9.46 0.65
C TRP A 386 2.77 8.24 1.06
N GLY A 387 1.97 7.71 0.13
CA GLY A 387 1.21 6.47 0.33
C GLY A 387 2.09 5.28 0.72
N THR A 388 3.28 5.16 0.12
CA THR A 388 4.23 4.08 0.44
C THR A 388 4.83 4.23 1.84
N ILE A 389 5.28 5.44 2.23
CA ILE A 389 5.73 5.74 3.60
C ILE A 389 4.62 5.43 4.60
N THR A 390 3.40 5.80 4.26
CA THR A 390 2.24 5.59 5.09
C THR A 390 1.98 4.10 5.33
N THR A 391 2.03 3.27 4.30
CA THR A 391 1.88 1.82 4.43
C THR A 391 3.03 1.20 5.23
N ASP A 392 4.27 1.59 4.97
CA ASP A 392 5.45 1.07 5.68
C ASP A 392 5.38 1.35 7.20
N VAL A 393 5.02 2.59 7.58
CA VAL A 393 4.85 2.96 8.99
C VAL A 393 3.71 2.17 9.64
N ARG A 394 2.58 1.97 8.93
CA ARG A 394 1.41 1.22 9.45
C ARG A 394 1.74 -0.25 9.69
N VAL A 395 2.46 -0.89 8.76
CA VAL A 395 2.86 -2.30 8.86
C VAL A 395 3.89 -2.51 9.97
N LEU A 396 4.80 -1.56 10.18
CA LEU A 396 5.83 -1.65 11.23
C LEU A 396 5.34 -1.30 12.64
N GLU A 397 4.25 -0.56 12.79
CA GLU A 397 3.82 -0.06 14.11
C GLU A 397 3.62 -1.16 15.18
N PRO A 398 2.91 -2.27 14.93
CA PRO A 398 2.72 -3.31 15.96
C PRO A 398 4.05 -3.90 16.42
N PHE A 399 4.97 -4.14 15.48
CA PHE A 399 6.31 -4.66 15.78
C PHE A 399 7.17 -3.64 16.52
N TYR A 400 6.99 -2.35 16.25
CA TYR A 400 7.68 -1.31 16.99
C TYR A 400 7.23 -1.23 18.44
N ILE A 401 5.92 -1.36 18.70
CA ILE A 401 5.38 -1.41 20.06
C ILE A 401 5.95 -2.64 20.79
N LEU A 402 5.97 -3.80 20.13
CA LEU A 402 6.56 -5.04 20.68
C LEU A 402 8.07 -4.89 20.98
N SER A 403 8.83 -4.17 20.14
CA SER A 403 10.26 -3.93 20.38
C SER A 403 10.56 -3.10 21.64
N ARG A 404 9.59 -2.30 22.11
CA ARG A 404 9.71 -1.49 23.32
C ARG A 404 9.43 -2.27 24.61
N ARG A 405 9.10 -3.57 24.51
CA ARG A 405 8.69 -4.44 25.63
C ARG A 405 7.37 -4.00 26.28
N HIS A 406 6.81 -4.87 27.13
CA HIS A 406 5.56 -4.67 27.86
C HIS A 406 4.39 -4.25 26.96
N ALA A 407 4.32 -4.78 25.74
CA ALA A 407 3.23 -4.45 24.83
C ALA A 407 1.94 -5.13 25.30
N PRO A 408 0.80 -4.42 25.34
CA PRO A 408 -0.48 -5.01 25.70
C PRO A 408 -0.94 -6.01 24.63
N ALA A 409 -1.70 -7.02 25.04
CA ALA A 409 -2.19 -8.10 24.18
C ALA A 409 -2.93 -7.64 22.90
N ARG A 410 -3.64 -6.50 22.98
CA ARG A 410 -4.28 -5.84 21.82
C ARG A 410 -3.32 -5.49 20.67
N THR A 411 -2.02 -5.44 20.93
CA THR A 411 -0.98 -5.18 19.92
C THR A 411 -0.90 -6.34 18.92
N LEU A 412 -1.16 -7.58 19.35
CA LEU A 412 -1.14 -8.76 18.46
C LEU A 412 -2.29 -8.75 17.45
N THR A 413 -3.44 -8.17 17.81
CA THR A 413 -4.62 -8.02 16.94
C THR A 413 -4.66 -6.66 16.23
N LEU A 414 -3.65 -5.80 16.45
CA LEU A 414 -3.61 -4.46 15.88
C LEU A 414 -3.26 -4.50 14.40
N ASP A 415 -4.20 -4.05 13.56
CA ASP A 415 -3.98 -3.86 12.12
C ASP A 415 -4.30 -2.42 11.73
N TYR A 416 -3.25 -1.65 11.43
CA TYR A 416 -3.36 -0.31 10.83
C TYR A 416 -3.30 -0.34 9.31
N ALA A 417 -2.71 -1.36 8.70
CA ALA A 417 -2.59 -1.46 7.26
C ALA A 417 -3.99 -1.56 6.64
N GLY A 418 -4.86 -2.42 7.20
CA GLY A 418 -6.23 -2.62 6.73
C GLY A 418 -7.28 -1.64 7.27
N THR A 419 -6.88 -0.56 7.93
CA THR A 419 -7.85 0.46 8.37
C THR A 419 -8.12 1.46 7.24
N THR A 420 -9.40 1.78 7.01
CA THR A 420 -9.83 2.79 6.03
C THR A 420 -9.06 4.11 6.18
N PRO A 421 -8.50 4.68 5.09
CA PRO A 421 -7.64 5.86 5.15
C PRO A 421 -8.23 7.06 5.92
N GLY A 422 -9.54 7.33 5.77
CA GLY A 422 -10.21 8.44 6.46
C GLY A 422 -10.35 8.28 7.98
N TYR A 423 -10.52 7.05 8.47
CA TYR A 423 -10.71 6.76 9.89
C TYR A 423 -9.39 6.52 10.64
N LEU A 424 -8.32 6.17 9.91
CA LEU A 424 -7.03 5.80 10.48
C LEU A 424 -6.42 6.89 11.40
N PRO A 425 -6.40 8.19 11.05
CA PRO A 425 -5.78 9.20 11.92
C PRO A 425 -6.46 9.29 13.29
N LEU A 426 -7.80 9.23 13.30
CA LEU A 426 -8.61 9.26 14.52
C LEU A 426 -8.35 8.00 15.37
N LYS A 427 -8.40 6.81 14.75
CA LYS A 427 -8.12 5.54 15.43
C LYS A 427 -6.71 5.50 16.04
N ALA A 428 -5.71 5.97 15.30
CA ALA A 428 -4.33 6.02 15.77
C ALA A 428 -4.14 7.03 16.90
N LEU A 429 -4.80 8.20 16.82
CA LEU A 429 -4.78 9.22 17.87
C LEU A 429 -5.42 8.71 19.17
N LEU A 430 -6.58 8.06 19.09
CA LEU A 430 -7.26 7.45 20.24
C LEU A 430 -6.41 6.35 20.88
N ASN A 431 -5.66 5.59 20.09
CA ASN A 431 -4.71 4.59 20.58
C ASN A 431 -3.38 5.17 21.09
N ARG A 432 -3.21 6.51 21.09
CA ARG A 432 -1.97 7.22 21.45
C ARG A 432 -0.75 6.91 20.57
N HIS A 433 -0.97 6.44 19.35
CA HIS A 433 0.08 6.18 18.36
C HIS A 433 0.26 7.42 17.45
N TYR A 434 0.80 8.49 18.03
CA TYR A 434 0.85 9.82 17.40
C TYR A 434 1.56 9.85 16.04
N LEU A 435 2.64 9.09 15.86
CA LEU A 435 3.37 9.07 14.59
C LEU A 435 2.50 8.51 13.45
N VAL A 436 1.78 7.41 13.70
CA VAL A 436 0.84 6.82 12.73
C VAL A 436 -0.32 7.77 12.45
N ALA A 437 -0.81 8.48 13.47
CA ALA A 437 -1.87 9.48 13.32
C ALA A 437 -1.42 10.63 12.40
N LEU A 438 -0.22 11.18 12.61
CA LEU A 438 0.34 12.26 11.79
C LEU A 438 0.57 11.81 10.34
N VAL A 439 1.17 10.65 10.13
CA VAL A 439 1.42 10.10 8.79
C VAL A 439 0.09 9.82 8.06
N GLY A 440 -0.89 9.25 8.77
CA GLY A 440 -2.24 9.05 8.27
C GLY A 440 -2.96 10.34 7.90
N ALA A 441 -2.88 11.36 8.74
CA ALA A 441 -3.43 12.68 8.42
C ALA A 441 -2.73 13.29 7.20
N GLY A 442 -1.43 13.06 7.04
CA GLY A 442 -0.68 13.41 5.84
C GLY A 442 -1.26 12.80 4.57
N ALA A 443 -1.71 11.55 4.60
CA ALA A 443 -2.34 10.92 3.44
C ALA A 443 -3.64 11.67 3.02
N LEU A 444 -4.45 12.10 3.98
CA LEU A 444 -5.63 12.94 3.69
C LEU A 444 -5.22 14.33 3.18
N MET A 445 -4.19 14.93 3.77
CA MET A 445 -3.68 16.23 3.32
C MET A 445 -3.12 16.16 1.89
N THR A 446 -2.53 15.04 1.44
CA THR A 446 -2.08 14.91 0.04
C THR A 446 -3.23 14.91 -0.97
N GLU A 447 -4.42 14.44 -0.58
CA GLU A 447 -5.62 14.56 -1.41
C GLU A 447 -6.06 16.03 -1.49
N VAL A 448 -6.09 16.73 -0.36
CA VAL A 448 -6.42 18.17 -0.31
C VAL A 448 -5.39 19.00 -1.10
N LEU A 449 -4.11 18.67 -1.00
CA LEU A 449 -3.04 19.32 -1.78
C LEU A 449 -3.32 19.20 -3.29
N THR A 450 -3.74 18.02 -3.75
CA THR A 450 -4.07 17.79 -5.16
C THR A 450 -5.21 18.71 -5.62
N VAL A 451 -6.24 18.91 -4.79
CA VAL A 451 -7.36 19.85 -5.04
C VAL A 451 -6.92 21.31 -5.01
N CYS A 452 -6.04 21.70 -4.08
CA CYS A 452 -5.54 23.07 -4.02
C CYS A 452 -4.68 23.40 -5.25
N VAL A 453 -3.81 22.47 -5.62
CA VAL A 453 -2.89 22.63 -6.74
C VAL A 453 -3.63 22.62 -8.09
N SER A 454 -4.71 21.85 -8.23
CA SER A 454 -5.56 21.91 -9.43
C SER A 454 -6.25 23.26 -9.61
N SER A 455 -6.36 24.06 -8.54
CA SER A 455 -6.93 25.39 -8.67
C SER A 455 -6.00 26.39 -9.37
N PHE A 456 -4.68 26.17 -9.28
CA PHE A 456 -3.67 27.08 -9.79
C PHE A 456 -3.42 26.91 -11.30
N SER A 457 -4.12 27.72 -12.10
CA SER A 457 -3.86 27.87 -13.54
C SER A 457 -3.78 29.37 -13.91
N VAL A 458 -3.15 30.17 -13.05
CA VAL A 458 -3.18 31.64 -13.14
C VAL A 458 -1.84 32.26 -12.76
N ASP A 459 -1.56 33.42 -13.36
CA ASP A 459 -0.47 34.30 -12.97
C ASP A 459 -0.73 34.89 -11.57
N GLY A 460 0.10 34.50 -10.60
CA GLY A 460 0.03 34.94 -9.22
C GLY A 460 0.29 36.43 -9.03
N LYS A 461 1.02 37.09 -9.95
CA LYS A 461 1.34 38.52 -9.83
C LYS A 461 0.10 39.41 -9.83
N LYS A 462 -0.95 39.00 -10.55
CA LYS A 462 -2.23 39.73 -10.63
C LYS A 462 -2.95 39.83 -9.28
N PHE A 463 -2.53 39.03 -8.29
CA PHE A 463 -3.14 38.97 -6.97
C PHE A 463 -2.34 39.71 -5.88
N PHE A 464 -1.31 40.49 -6.25
CA PHE A 464 -0.71 41.43 -5.30
C PHE A 464 -1.62 42.64 -5.04
N PRO A 465 -1.74 43.12 -3.79
CA PRO A 465 -2.41 44.38 -3.49
C PRO A 465 -1.81 45.51 -4.34
N GLY A 466 -2.65 46.34 -4.95
CA GLY A 466 -2.22 47.48 -5.79
C GLY A 466 -1.97 47.19 -7.27
N HIS A 467 -1.81 45.93 -7.69
CA HIS A 467 -1.60 45.55 -9.12
C HIS A 467 -2.87 45.04 -9.82
N GLY A 468 -4.03 45.23 -9.19
CA GLY A 468 -5.32 44.70 -9.65
C GLY A 468 -6.13 45.62 -10.56
N HIS A 469 -5.63 46.82 -10.81
CA HIS A 469 -6.17 47.83 -11.74
C HIS A 469 -4.97 48.39 -12.51
N PRO A 470 -5.08 48.74 -13.80
CA PRO A 470 -4.11 49.66 -14.37
C PRO A 470 -4.14 50.94 -13.52
N THR A 471 -3.02 51.31 -12.92
CA THR A 471 -2.83 52.65 -12.39
C THR A 471 -2.95 53.59 -13.59
N THR A 472 -4.11 54.23 -13.73
CA THR A 472 -4.20 55.49 -14.47
C THR A 472 -3.43 56.51 -13.65
N ASN A 473 -2.11 56.47 -13.74
CA ASN A 473 -1.34 57.69 -13.52
C ASN A 473 -1.65 58.56 -14.73
N ASN A 474 -2.55 59.51 -14.54
CA ASN A 474 -2.50 60.75 -15.29
C ASN A 474 -1.11 61.31 -15.07
N ASP A 475 -0.26 61.24 -16.09
CA ASP A 475 0.76 62.23 -16.39
C ASP A 475 1.21 61.92 -17.82
N ASP A 476 0.79 62.80 -18.72
CA ASP A 476 1.37 63.13 -20.02
C ASP A 476 2.12 61.99 -20.74
N ASP A 477 1.44 61.30 -21.66
CA ASP A 477 2.06 61.04 -22.96
C ASP A 477 1.03 60.69 -24.04
N ASN A 478 1.06 61.53 -25.06
CA ASN A 478 0.20 61.54 -26.22
C ASN A 478 0.65 60.48 -27.24
N ASN A 479 0.71 59.21 -26.81
CA ASN A 479 1.03 58.08 -27.68
C ASN A 479 -0.07 57.01 -27.58
N ASN A 480 -0.64 56.67 -28.74
CA ASN A 480 -1.58 55.58 -28.97
C ASN A 480 -0.95 54.19 -28.74
N SER A 481 -0.37 53.94 -27.56
CA SER A 481 -0.14 52.58 -27.09
C SER A 481 -1.32 52.19 -26.20
N ALA A 482 -2.29 51.49 -26.80
CA ALA A 482 -3.38 50.85 -26.08
C ALA A 482 -2.81 50.12 -24.86
N SER A 483 -3.13 50.61 -23.66
CA SER A 483 -2.78 49.95 -22.41
C SER A 483 -3.32 48.52 -22.46
N HIS A 484 -2.43 47.53 -22.47
CA HIS A 484 -2.79 46.12 -22.63
C HIS A 484 -3.87 45.71 -21.59
N PRO A 485 -5.12 45.38 -22.00
CA PRO A 485 -6.23 45.01 -21.11
C PRO A 485 -6.01 43.70 -20.32
N SER A 486 -4.90 42.99 -20.60
CA SER A 486 -4.59 41.66 -20.06
C SER A 486 -4.02 41.68 -18.64
N SER A 487 -3.69 42.84 -18.07
CA SER A 487 -3.06 42.97 -16.75
C SER A 487 -4.02 42.83 -15.55
N SER A 488 -5.33 42.95 -15.79
CA SER A 488 -6.33 42.97 -14.72
C SER A 488 -6.60 41.62 -14.05
N ARG A 489 -6.77 41.65 -12.71
CA ARG A 489 -7.13 40.48 -11.89
C ARG A 489 -8.50 39.89 -12.21
N TYR A 490 -9.41 40.69 -12.79
CA TYR A 490 -10.75 40.23 -13.19
C TYR A 490 -10.71 39.27 -14.38
N ASN A 491 -9.57 39.18 -15.08
CA ASN A 491 -9.32 38.24 -16.17
C ASN A 491 -8.74 36.90 -15.72
N ALA A 492 -8.58 36.65 -14.42
CA ALA A 492 -8.09 35.38 -13.90
C ALA A 492 -9.22 34.35 -13.67
N ASP A 493 -8.87 33.06 -13.65
CA ASP A 493 -9.80 31.94 -13.46
C ASP A 493 -10.22 31.75 -11.98
N VAL A 494 -9.62 32.52 -11.07
CA VAL A 494 -9.81 32.39 -9.62
C VAL A 494 -10.03 33.75 -8.96
N THR A 495 -10.74 33.72 -7.84
CA THR A 495 -11.01 34.90 -7.03
C THR A 495 -9.81 35.21 -6.13
N PHE A 496 -9.61 36.49 -5.79
CA PHE A 496 -8.52 36.91 -4.89
C PHE A 496 -8.47 36.12 -3.59
N LYS A 497 -9.62 35.92 -2.93
CA LYS A 497 -9.72 35.15 -1.69
C LYS A 497 -9.42 33.66 -1.90
N SER A 498 -9.95 33.04 -2.95
CA SER A 498 -9.75 31.60 -3.20
C SER A 498 -8.32 31.28 -3.60
N PHE A 499 -7.63 32.19 -4.29
CA PHE A 499 -6.20 32.09 -4.60
C PHE A 499 -5.36 32.05 -3.32
N TRP A 500 -5.46 33.07 -2.46
CA TRP A 500 -4.65 33.16 -1.24
C TRP A 500 -4.97 32.05 -0.23
N VAL A 501 -6.23 31.65 -0.10
CA VAL A 501 -6.61 30.52 0.75
C VAL A 501 -6.01 29.22 0.22
N SER A 502 -6.15 28.94 -1.08
CA SER A 502 -5.58 27.71 -1.67
C SER A 502 -4.06 27.71 -1.60
N PHE A 503 -3.40 28.86 -1.79
CA PHE A 503 -1.95 29.01 -1.69
C PHE A 503 -1.44 28.79 -0.27
N ALA A 504 -2.05 29.45 0.72
CA ALA A 504 -1.70 29.25 2.13
C ALA A 504 -1.93 27.80 2.57
N LEU A 505 -3.03 27.18 2.13
CA LEU A 505 -3.34 25.79 2.43
C LEU A 505 -2.32 24.83 1.78
N ALA A 506 -1.98 25.02 0.50
CA ALA A 506 -0.97 24.21 -0.18
C ALA A 506 0.41 24.32 0.49
N MET A 507 0.87 25.54 0.82
CA MET A 507 2.13 25.76 1.52
C MET A 507 2.12 25.19 2.94
N GLY A 508 1.01 25.32 3.66
CA GLY A 508 0.81 24.73 4.98
C GLY A 508 0.86 23.20 4.95
N ILE A 509 0.20 22.57 3.97
CA ILE A 509 0.28 21.11 3.78
C ILE A 509 1.70 20.68 3.43
N LEU A 510 2.38 21.35 2.51
CA LEU A 510 3.75 20.97 2.16
C LEU A 510 4.71 21.10 3.35
N THR A 511 4.58 22.16 4.14
CA THR A 511 5.33 22.33 5.40
C THR A 511 5.02 21.19 6.38
N TYR A 512 3.75 20.84 6.54
CA TYR A 512 3.31 19.72 7.38
C TYR A 512 3.91 18.39 6.92
N LEU A 513 3.84 18.08 5.62
CA LEU A 513 4.37 16.84 5.05
C LEU A 513 5.90 16.78 5.20
N CYS A 514 6.61 17.88 4.98
CA CYS A 514 8.05 17.99 5.25
C CYS A 514 8.39 17.70 6.72
N GLY A 515 7.68 18.34 7.65
CA GLY A 515 7.90 18.15 9.09
C GLY A 515 7.61 16.72 9.56
N VAL A 516 6.48 16.14 9.13
CA VAL A 516 6.11 14.76 9.47
C VAL A 516 7.05 13.76 8.80
N GLY A 517 7.42 13.97 7.53
CA GLY A 517 8.40 13.14 6.83
C GLY A 517 9.73 13.12 7.58
N ALA A 518 10.26 14.30 7.94
CA ALA A 518 11.48 14.40 8.75
C ALA A 518 11.35 13.67 10.10
N ALA A 519 10.22 13.83 10.80
CA ALA A 519 9.95 13.13 12.06
C ALA A 519 9.91 11.60 11.90
N VAL A 520 9.35 11.10 10.80
CA VAL A 520 9.36 9.67 10.46
C VAL A 520 10.79 9.19 10.28
N TYR A 521 11.61 9.86 9.47
CA TYR A 521 13.01 9.45 9.26
C TYR A 521 13.84 9.54 10.55
N LEU A 522 13.65 10.56 11.38
CA LEU A 522 14.35 10.68 12.66
C LEU A 522 14.00 9.54 13.63
N ARG A 523 12.73 9.11 13.68
CA ARG A 523 12.25 8.10 14.64
C ARG A 523 12.29 6.65 14.13
N ARG A 524 12.23 6.43 12.81
CA ARG A 524 12.02 5.10 12.19
C ARG A 524 13.18 4.63 11.30
N ARG A 525 14.29 5.40 11.17
CA ARG A 525 15.46 5.01 10.36
C ARG A 525 16.23 3.80 10.87
N HIS A 526 16.12 3.46 12.15
CA HIS A 526 16.95 2.44 12.78
C HIS A 526 16.35 1.04 12.61
N ALA A 527 17.19 0.07 12.26
CA ALA A 527 16.81 -1.33 12.18
C ALA A 527 16.53 -1.88 13.60
N PHE A 528 15.28 -2.20 13.88
CA PHE A 528 14.84 -2.84 15.13
C PHE A 528 14.28 -4.26 14.91
N LEU A 529 14.26 -4.73 13.66
CA LEU A 529 13.81 -6.06 13.27
C LEU A 529 14.91 -6.75 12.46
N PRO A 530 15.00 -8.10 12.52
CA PRO A 530 15.81 -8.89 11.60
C PRO A 530 15.43 -8.74 10.13
N ARG A 531 14.14 -8.52 9.84
CA ARG A 531 13.56 -8.42 8.49
C ARG A 531 12.24 -7.64 8.50
N GLN A 532 11.78 -7.20 7.33
CA GLN A 532 10.47 -6.54 7.21
C GLN A 532 9.33 -7.58 7.35
N PRO A 533 8.24 -7.27 8.09
CA PRO A 533 7.13 -8.19 8.34
C PRO A 533 6.06 -8.18 7.22
N GLY A 534 6.40 -7.78 6.00
CA GLY A 534 5.44 -7.61 4.90
C GLY A 534 4.87 -8.92 4.32
N THR A 535 5.52 -10.06 4.57
CA THR A 535 5.10 -11.38 4.08
C THR A 535 4.57 -12.27 5.22
N ILE A 536 3.65 -13.19 4.91
CA ILE A 536 3.15 -14.17 5.89
C ILE A 536 4.31 -15.02 6.42
N ALA A 537 5.22 -15.43 5.53
CA ALA A 537 6.44 -16.17 5.89
C ALA A 537 7.30 -15.41 6.92
N ALA A 538 7.45 -14.08 6.77
CA ALA A 538 8.23 -13.30 7.72
C ALA A 538 7.59 -13.28 9.11
N VAL A 539 6.25 -13.20 9.19
CA VAL A 539 5.49 -13.26 10.44
C VAL A 539 5.55 -14.65 11.07
N LEU A 540 5.39 -15.72 10.28
CA LEU A 540 5.55 -17.11 10.75
C LEU A 540 6.94 -17.35 11.34
N ALA A 541 7.97 -16.86 10.67
CA ALA A 541 9.34 -16.89 11.18
C ALA A 541 9.55 -16.03 12.45
N PHE A 542 8.70 -15.04 12.74
CA PHE A 542 8.79 -14.26 13.99
C PHE A 542 8.09 -14.92 15.16
N ILE A 543 7.18 -15.85 14.90
CA ILE A 543 6.43 -16.56 15.95
C ILE A 543 6.89 -18.02 16.11
N HIS A 544 7.86 -18.44 15.30
CA HIS A 544 8.47 -19.77 15.37
C HIS A 544 8.98 -20.07 16.79
N GLN A 545 8.64 -21.25 17.31
CA GLN A 545 8.90 -21.74 18.67
C GLN A 545 8.43 -20.87 19.85
N SER A 546 7.63 -19.84 19.59
CA SER A 546 7.09 -18.94 20.60
C SER A 546 6.11 -19.64 21.54
N ARG A 547 6.20 -19.36 22.85
CA ARG A 547 5.29 -19.93 23.87
C ARG A 547 3.90 -19.33 23.78
N MET A 548 3.82 -18.08 23.32
CA MET A 548 2.59 -17.39 22.91
C MET A 548 1.66 -18.28 22.07
N LEU A 549 2.20 -19.14 21.20
CA LEU A 549 1.40 -20.01 20.33
C LEU A 549 0.47 -20.97 21.09
N LEU A 550 0.80 -21.35 22.33
CA LEU A 550 -0.06 -22.19 23.16
C LEU A 550 -1.41 -21.53 23.45
N ARG A 551 -1.47 -20.19 23.45
CA ARG A 551 -2.69 -19.40 23.65
C ARG A 551 -3.57 -19.33 22.40
N PHE A 552 -3.00 -19.66 21.24
CA PHE A 552 -3.70 -19.63 19.97
C PHE A 552 -4.24 -21.00 19.55
N VAL A 553 -4.06 -22.04 20.37
CA VAL A 553 -4.65 -23.37 20.14
C VAL A 553 -6.18 -23.24 20.18
N ASP A 554 -6.85 -23.83 19.19
CA ASP A 554 -8.32 -23.79 18.99
C ASP A 554 -8.94 -22.40 18.80
N THR A 555 -8.12 -21.37 18.54
CA THR A 555 -8.61 -20.01 18.32
C THR A 555 -8.86 -19.67 16.84
N GLN A 556 -8.58 -20.58 15.89
CA GLN A 556 -8.71 -20.29 14.43
C GLN A 556 -10.11 -19.91 13.97
N ARG A 557 -11.15 -20.25 14.75
CA ARG A 557 -12.56 -19.91 14.44
C ARG A 557 -13.02 -18.58 15.05
N MET A 558 -12.19 -17.93 15.86
CA MET A 558 -12.55 -16.66 16.48
C MET A 558 -12.48 -15.51 15.47
N ASP A 559 -13.46 -14.63 15.50
CA ASP A 559 -13.38 -13.35 14.78
C ASP A 559 -12.46 -12.37 15.53
N GLY A 560 -11.92 -11.37 14.82
CA GLY A 560 -10.93 -10.44 15.36
C GLY A 560 -11.39 -9.68 16.62
N ALA A 561 -12.68 -9.35 16.74
CA ALA A 561 -13.22 -8.71 17.95
C ALA A 561 -13.23 -9.66 19.15
N ARG A 562 -13.58 -10.93 18.92
CA ARG A 562 -13.58 -11.99 19.94
C ARG A 562 -12.16 -12.33 20.36
N MET A 563 -11.25 -12.49 19.40
CA MET A 563 -9.83 -12.70 19.64
C MET A 563 -9.21 -11.57 20.48
N LYS A 564 -9.56 -10.31 20.17
CA LYS A 564 -9.08 -9.17 20.95
C LYS A 564 -9.54 -9.25 22.41
N ARG A 565 -10.82 -9.53 22.67
CA ARG A 565 -11.35 -9.66 24.04
C ARG A 565 -10.69 -10.83 24.78
N TYR A 566 -10.58 -11.99 24.12
CA TYR A 566 -9.92 -13.18 24.66
C TYR A 566 -8.49 -12.88 25.12
N LEU A 567 -7.69 -12.21 24.30
CA LEU A 567 -6.32 -11.84 24.64
C LEU A 567 -6.23 -10.74 25.71
N GLU A 568 -7.19 -9.81 25.77
CA GLU A 568 -7.24 -8.76 26.81
C GLU A 568 -7.64 -9.34 28.17
N GLU A 569 -8.51 -10.35 28.21
CA GLU A 569 -8.91 -11.06 29.44
C GLU A 569 -7.76 -11.83 30.09
N GLU A 570 -6.80 -12.33 29.32
CA GLU A 570 -5.61 -13.02 29.87
C GLU A 570 -4.63 -12.05 30.57
N GLY A 571 -4.69 -10.76 30.28
CA GLY A 571 -3.85 -9.73 30.94
C GLY A 571 -2.35 -9.85 30.70
N LYS A 572 -1.92 -10.58 29.66
CA LYS A 572 -0.51 -10.82 29.34
C LYS A 572 0.12 -9.67 28.55
N SER A 573 1.42 -9.48 28.75
CA SER A 573 2.27 -8.60 27.95
C SER A 573 3.17 -9.39 27.01
N TYR A 574 3.47 -8.79 25.86
CA TYR A 574 4.26 -9.40 24.80
C TYR A 574 5.42 -8.50 24.41
N ALA A 575 6.48 -9.09 23.88
CA ALA A 575 7.64 -8.36 23.42
C ALA A 575 8.27 -9.02 22.19
N LEU A 576 8.99 -8.21 21.42
CA LEU A 576 9.90 -8.69 20.39
C LEU A 576 11.31 -8.76 20.99
N GLY A 577 11.91 -9.94 20.98
CA GLY A 577 13.24 -10.16 21.53
C GLY A 577 13.67 -11.62 21.52
N TRP A 578 14.68 -11.91 22.33
CA TRP A 578 15.20 -13.25 22.56
C TRP A 578 14.40 -13.93 23.67
N PHE A 579 13.89 -15.13 23.41
CA PHE A 579 13.13 -15.93 24.37
C PHE A 579 13.57 -17.39 24.30
N ARG A 580 13.24 -18.15 25.36
CA ARG A 580 13.50 -19.59 25.40
C ARG A 580 12.30 -20.33 24.78
N GLY A 581 12.48 -20.89 23.59
CA GLY A 581 11.44 -21.57 22.84
C GLY A 581 10.92 -22.85 23.50
N ARG A 582 9.91 -23.46 22.86
CA ARG A 582 9.30 -24.73 23.32
C ARG A 582 10.21 -25.94 23.16
N ASP A 583 11.15 -25.87 22.22
CA ASP A 583 12.24 -26.84 22.04
C ASP A 583 13.38 -26.67 23.05
N GLY A 584 13.26 -25.68 23.94
CA GLY A 584 14.29 -25.36 24.90
C GLY A 584 15.55 -24.79 24.23
N GLN A 585 15.48 -24.13 23.08
CA GLN A 585 16.57 -23.32 22.53
C GLN A 585 16.25 -21.82 22.61
N ASP A 586 17.25 -20.95 22.43
CA ASP A 586 17.05 -19.50 22.41
C ASP A 586 16.68 -19.05 20.99
N HIS A 587 15.50 -18.46 20.84
CA HIS A 587 14.96 -17.96 19.57
C HIS A 587 14.76 -16.44 19.61
N CYS A 588 14.75 -15.82 18.44
CA CYS A 588 14.48 -14.39 18.29
C CYS A 588 13.13 -14.16 17.59
N GLY A 589 12.20 -13.50 18.25
CA GLY A 589 10.86 -13.31 17.71
C GLY A 589 9.91 -12.61 18.67
N VAL A 590 8.61 -12.79 18.44
CA VAL A 590 7.53 -12.26 19.27
C VAL A 590 7.07 -13.36 20.25
N ASP A 591 7.15 -13.09 21.55
CA ASP A 591 6.70 -14.02 22.59
C ASP A 591 6.08 -13.27 23.79
N GLU A 592 5.44 -14.04 24.67
CA GLU A 592 4.96 -13.60 25.98
C GLU A 592 6.14 -13.19 26.88
N GLU A 593 5.97 -12.12 27.66
CA GLU A 593 6.99 -11.72 28.63
C GLU A 593 7.03 -12.62 29.88
N PRO A 594 8.22 -12.80 30.50
CA PRO A 594 9.48 -12.09 30.25
C PRO A 594 10.33 -12.68 29.11
N VAL A 595 10.85 -11.81 28.23
CA VAL A 595 11.88 -12.16 27.24
C VAL A 595 13.28 -12.09 27.86
N VAL A 596 14.17 -12.99 27.44
CA VAL A 596 15.56 -13.11 27.92
C VAL A 596 16.38 -11.86 27.61
N ALA A 597 16.32 -11.37 26.37
CA ALA A 597 17.08 -10.20 25.93
C ALA A 597 16.34 -9.42 24.83
N ALA A 598 16.68 -8.13 24.68
CA ALA A 598 16.12 -7.30 23.61
C ALA A 598 16.85 -7.62 22.30
N TYR A 599 16.12 -7.60 21.18
CA TYR A 599 16.77 -7.72 19.88
C TYR A 599 17.61 -6.46 19.58
N ARG A 600 18.85 -6.67 19.13
CA ARG A 600 19.73 -5.61 18.61
C ARG A 600 20.23 -6.04 17.24
N PHE A 601 20.07 -5.16 16.25
CA PHE A 601 20.48 -5.46 14.89
C PHE A 601 21.99 -5.72 14.82
N GLY A 602 22.38 -6.83 14.16
CA GLY A 602 23.77 -7.24 14.00
C GLY A 602 24.40 -7.98 15.20
N VAL A 603 23.68 -8.16 16.31
CA VAL A 603 24.19 -8.89 17.48
C VAL A 603 23.45 -10.22 17.63
N ASP A 604 24.19 -11.34 17.61
CA ASP A 604 23.63 -12.67 17.91
C ASP A 604 23.78 -12.97 19.40
N TRP A 605 22.66 -12.96 20.14
CA TRP A 605 22.62 -13.22 21.57
C TRP A 605 23.20 -14.60 21.93
N ARG A 606 23.02 -15.59 21.06
CA ARG A 606 23.48 -16.97 21.28
C ARG A 606 24.99 -17.07 21.38
N LYS A 607 25.70 -16.14 20.72
CA LYS A 607 27.17 -16.06 20.77
C LYS A 607 27.68 -15.32 22.01
N SER A 608 26.88 -14.39 22.55
CA SER A 608 27.27 -13.61 23.74
C SER A 608 26.96 -14.29 25.06
N ARG A 609 26.10 -15.32 25.07
CA ARG A 609 25.73 -16.05 26.28
C ARG A 609 26.73 -17.17 26.54
N VAL A 610 27.36 -17.15 27.71
CA VAL A 610 28.17 -18.27 28.20
C VAL A 610 27.22 -19.44 28.45
N GLN A 611 27.37 -20.52 27.68
CA GLN A 611 26.61 -21.74 27.93
C GLN A 611 27.08 -22.36 29.25
N PRO A 612 26.19 -22.83 30.14
CA PRO A 612 26.60 -23.53 31.35
C PRO A 612 27.42 -24.77 30.94
N GLY A 613 28.74 -24.73 31.15
CA GLY A 613 29.67 -25.79 30.76
C GLY A 613 30.75 -25.41 29.72
N GLN A 614 30.62 -24.27 29.03
CA GLN A 614 31.71 -23.69 28.21
C GLN A 614 32.38 -22.53 28.95
N VAL A 615 33.17 -22.86 29.98
CA VAL A 615 34.19 -21.94 30.49
C VAL A 615 35.42 -22.14 29.61
N GLY A 616 35.45 -21.45 28.47
CA GLY A 616 36.64 -21.32 27.63
C GLY A 616 37.32 -19.99 27.98
N THR A 617 38.55 -20.07 28.48
CA THR A 617 39.42 -18.93 28.77
C THR A 617 39.59 -18.05 27.53
N TRP A 618 39.50 -16.74 27.74
CA TRP A 618 39.90 -15.75 26.75
C TRP A 618 41.43 -15.75 26.65
N GLU A 619 41.98 -15.99 25.46
CA GLU A 619 43.26 -15.43 25.01
C GLU A 619 43.01 -14.52 23.81
#